data_AF-A0A1D2J4Y1-F1
#
_entry.id   AF-A0A1D2J4Y1-F1
#
_cell.length_a   1.000
_cell.length_b   1.000
_cell.length_c   1.000
_cell.angle_alpha   90.00
_cell.angle_beta   90.00
_cell.angle_gamma   90.00
#
_symmetry.space_group_name_H-M   'P 1'
#
loop_
_entity.id
_entity.type
_entity.pdbx_description
1 polymer ?
#
loop_
_entity_poly.entity_id
_entity_poly.type
_entity_poly.pdbx_seq_one_letter_code
_entity_poly.pdbx_strand_id
1 'polypeptide(L)'
;QAVKPPDPIEIDGENEWEVEHILASRINRGKLQYQVHWKGFDEDSSWYPAHDFKGSPHAIRDFHEANPTKAGPPRRLDEWLKAWETDSYLKDEVDDDLPA
;
A
#
# COMPACT_ATOMS: atom_id res chain seq x y z
N GLN A 1 -18.43 -0.06 21.59
CA GLN A 1 -18.41 1.35 21.15
C GLN A 1 -17.89 1.34 19.73
N ALA A 2 -18.64 1.82 18.74
CA ALA A 2 -18.13 1.91 17.38
C ALA A 2 -17.03 2.97 17.38
N VAL A 3 -15.79 2.57 17.12
CA VAL A 3 -14.70 3.50 16.88
C VAL A 3 -15.12 4.28 15.65
N LYS A 4 -15.26 5.61 15.77
CA LYS A 4 -15.52 6.43 14.60
C LYS A 4 -14.25 6.37 13.75
N PRO A 5 -14.36 6.07 12.45
CA PRO A 5 -13.19 6.07 11.59
C PRO A 5 -12.54 7.45 11.61
N PRO A 6 -11.20 7.54 11.59
CA PRO A 6 -10.53 8.81 11.38
C PRO A 6 -10.96 9.42 10.04
N ASP A 7 -11.05 10.76 10.01
CA ASP A 7 -11.33 11.49 8.79
C ASP A 7 -10.19 11.23 7.78
N PRO A 8 -10.51 11.01 6.49
CA PRO A 8 -9.49 10.85 5.46
C PRO A 8 -8.66 12.12 5.29
N ILE A 9 -7.42 11.95 4.83
CA ILE A 9 -6.56 13.04 4.39
C ILE A 9 -6.82 13.22 2.90
N GLU A 10 -7.17 14.44 2.46
CA GLU A 10 -7.32 14.75 1.03
C GLU A 10 -5.94 15.06 0.43
N ILE A 11 -5.46 14.20 -0.47
CA ILE A 11 -4.19 14.34 -1.20
C ILE A 11 -4.52 14.31 -2.70
N ASP A 12 -4.19 15.37 -3.43
CA ASP A 12 -4.48 15.52 -4.86
C ASP A 12 -5.95 15.29 -5.27
N GLY A 13 -6.89 15.51 -4.33
CA GLY A 13 -8.32 15.28 -4.54
C GLY A 13 -8.78 13.85 -4.30
N GLU A 14 -7.89 12.98 -3.81
CA GLU A 14 -8.17 11.61 -3.39
C GLU A 14 -8.14 11.50 -1.85
N ASN A 15 -8.95 10.60 -1.32
CA ASN A 15 -8.98 10.34 0.12
C ASN A 15 -7.97 9.26 0.46
N GLU A 16 -7.02 9.58 1.32
CA GLU A 16 -6.02 8.65 1.85
C GLU A 16 -6.23 8.41 3.35
N TRP A 17 -5.91 7.18 3.78
CA TRP A 17 -5.94 6.78 5.18
C TRP A 17 -4.57 6.27 5.61
N GLU A 18 -4.21 6.52 6.86
CA GLU A 18 -2.92 6.08 7.41
C GLU A 18 -2.89 4.55 7.50
N VAL A 19 -1.89 3.95 6.85
CA VAL A 19 -1.60 2.51 6.93
C VAL A 19 -0.95 2.20 8.28
N GLU A 20 -1.50 1.25 9.04
CA GLU A 20 -0.82 0.76 10.25
C GLU A 20 0.19 -0.34 9.91
N HIS A 21 -0.23 -1.37 9.16
CA HIS A 21 0.67 -2.39 8.61
C HIS A 21 -0.01 -3.24 7.52
N ILE A 22 0.79 -3.86 6.65
CA ILE A 22 0.30 -4.83 5.66
C ILE A 22 0.12 -6.20 6.32
N LEU A 23 -1.04 -6.82 6.10
CA LEU A 23 -1.43 -8.12 6.66
C LEU A 23 -1.07 -9.28 5.72
N ALA A 24 -1.32 -9.11 4.43
CA ALA A 24 -1.09 -10.15 3.43
C ALA A 24 -0.87 -9.57 2.03
N SER A 25 -0.25 -10.37 1.16
CA SER A 25 -0.12 -10.08 -0.26
C SER A 25 -0.53 -11.28 -1.11
N ARG A 26 -1.01 -11.01 -2.33
CA ARG A 26 -1.36 -12.04 -3.32
C ARG A 26 -1.20 -11.54 -4.75
N ILE A 27 -1.10 -12.46 -5.69
CA ILE A 27 -1.29 -12.17 -7.12
C ILE A 27 -2.70 -12.60 -7.53
N ASN A 28 -3.49 -11.67 -8.06
CA ASN A 28 -4.82 -11.93 -8.59
C ASN A 28 -4.89 -11.42 -10.04
N ARG A 29 -5.19 -12.30 -11.00
CA ARG A 29 -5.20 -11.98 -12.44
C ARG A 29 -3.92 -11.27 -12.93
N GLY A 30 -2.77 -11.69 -12.41
CA GLY A 30 -1.46 -11.14 -12.77
C GLY A 30 -1.13 -9.79 -12.11
N LYS A 31 -1.97 -9.30 -11.22
CA LYS A 31 -1.80 -8.03 -10.49
C LYS A 31 -1.57 -8.30 -9.00
N LEU A 32 -0.60 -7.61 -8.42
CA LEU A 32 -0.26 -7.63 -7.00
C LEU A 32 -1.33 -6.87 -6.21
N GLN A 33 -1.78 -7.47 -5.12
CA GLN A 33 -2.74 -6.88 -4.21
C GLN A 33 -2.31 -7.08 -2.76
N TYR A 34 -2.74 -6.17 -1.90
CA TYR A 34 -2.49 -6.21 -0.47
C TYR A 34 -3.77 -6.18 0.35
N GLN A 35 -3.72 -6.86 1.49
CA GLN A 35 -4.64 -6.66 2.59
C GLN A 35 -3.91 -5.85 3.66
N VAL A 36 -4.58 -4.87 4.24
CA VAL A 36 -3.98 -3.87 5.11
C VAL A 36 -4.80 -3.71 6.38
N HIS A 37 -4.11 -3.41 7.47
CA HIS A 37 -4.72 -2.88 8.67
C HIS A 37 -4.60 -1.35 8.63
N TRP A 38 -5.73 -0.66 8.48
CA TRP A 38 -5.77 0.80 8.50
C TRP A 38 -5.78 1.31 9.94
N LYS A 39 -5.01 2.35 10.21
CA LYS A 39 -4.88 2.88 11.57
C LYS A 39 -6.22 3.44 12.05
N GLY A 40 -6.69 2.94 13.19
CA GLY A 40 -7.96 3.37 13.79
C GLY A 40 -9.22 2.77 13.16
N PHE A 41 -9.08 1.76 12.30
CA PHE A 41 -10.16 0.94 11.78
C PHE A 41 -10.03 -0.50 12.29
N ASP A 42 -11.14 -1.24 12.29
CA ASP A 42 -11.10 -2.69 12.44
C ASP A 42 -10.47 -3.31 11.18
N GLU A 43 -9.88 -4.50 11.34
CA GLU A 43 -9.37 -5.29 10.21
C GLU A 43 -10.47 -5.49 9.15
N ASP A 44 -10.17 -5.10 7.91
CA ASP A 44 -11.03 -5.38 6.77
C ASP A 44 -10.55 -6.60 5.97
N SER A 45 -11.48 -7.23 5.25
CA SER A 45 -11.20 -8.40 4.41
C SER A 45 -10.99 -8.06 2.92
N SER A 46 -10.82 -6.77 2.62
CA SER A 46 -10.68 -6.26 1.26
C SER A 46 -9.25 -6.44 0.76
N TRP A 47 -9.12 -6.39 -0.57
CA TRP A 47 -7.83 -6.49 -1.24
C TRP A 47 -7.67 -5.29 -2.16
N TYR A 48 -6.67 -4.49 -1.86
CA TYR A 48 -6.37 -3.24 -2.55
C TYR A 48 -5.26 -3.47 -3.58
N PRO A 49 -5.30 -2.81 -4.74
CA PRO A 49 -4.17 -2.75 -5.68
C PRO A 49 -2.87 -2.31 -5.00
N ALA A 50 -1.72 -2.65 -5.60
CA ALA A 50 -0.44 -2.25 -5.03
C ALA A 50 -0.21 -0.73 -5.16
N HIS A 51 -0.70 -0.11 -6.24
CA HIS A 51 -0.53 1.33 -6.48
C HIS A 51 -1.16 2.23 -5.40
N ASP A 52 -2.24 1.78 -4.74
CA ASP A 52 -2.90 2.49 -3.62
C ASP A 52 -1.93 2.77 -2.44
N PHE A 53 -0.81 2.05 -2.36
CA PHE A 53 0.14 2.14 -1.24
C PHE A 53 1.40 2.95 -1.56
N LYS A 54 1.41 3.73 -2.65
CA LYS A 54 2.49 4.69 -2.95
C LYS A 54 2.67 5.76 -1.87
N GLY A 55 1.60 6.09 -1.14
CA GLY A 55 1.65 6.94 0.06
C GLY A 55 2.15 6.24 1.31
N SER A 56 2.54 4.95 1.24
CA SER A 56 3.08 4.19 2.38
C SER A 56 4.05 3.07 1.94
N PRO A 57 5.08 3.36 1.11
CA PRO A 57 5.97 2.34 0.56
C PRO A 57 6.82 1.65 1.64
N HIS A 58 7.02 2.32 2.77
CA HIS A 58 7.68 1.80 3.97
C HIS A 58 6.96 0.58 4.54
N ALA A 59 5.61 0.62 4.60
CA ALA A 59 4.82 -0.48 5.12
C ALA A 59 4.93 -1.73 4.22
N ILE A 60 5.05 -1.54 2.89
CA ILE A 60 5.30 -2.62 1.94
C ILE A 60 6.69 -3.21 2.13
N ARG A 61 7.72 -2.36 2.23
CA ARG A 61 9.10 -2.80 2.47
C ARG A 61 9.17 -3.63 3.73
N ASP A 62 8.69 -3.11 4.86
CA ASP A 62 8.77 -3.75 6.16
C ASP A 62 8.04 -5.12 6.16
N PHE A 63 6.90 -5.20 5.48
CA PHE A 63 6.18 -6.47 5.30
C PHE A 63 7.00 -7.50 4.51
N HIS A 64 7.64 -7.11 3.41
CA HIS A 64 8.41 -8.02 2.56
C HIS A 64 9.77 -8.41 3.16
N GLU A 65 10.38 -7.53 3.94
CA GLU A 65 11.56 -7.86 4.75
C GLU A 65 11.22 -8.94 5.80
N ALA A 66 10.08 -8.83 6.46
CA ALA A 66 9.61 -9.81 7.43
C ALA A 66 9.06 -11.10 6.77
N ASN A 67 8.59 -11.01 5.53
CA ASN A 67 7.90 -12.10 4.83
C ASN A 67 8.45 -12.34 3.40
N PRO A 68 9.72 -12.76 3.25
CA PRO A 68 10.40 -12.84 1.95
C PRO A 68 9.80 -13.86 0.96
N THR A 69 8.87 -14.71 1.39
CA THR A 69 8.20 -15.71 0.54
C THR A 69 6.81 -15.27 0.07
N LYS A 70 6.34 -14.07 0.45
CA LYS A 70 5.03 -13.55 0.04
C LYS A 70 5.10 -12.98 -1.37
N ALA A 71 3.94 -12.86 -2.03
CA ALA A 71 3.86 -12.33 -3.39
C ALA A 71 4.27 -10.85 -3.44
N GLY A 72 5.20 -10.48 -4.31
CA GLY A 72 5.76 -9.13 -4.40
C GLY A 72 7.26 -9.12 -4.01
N PRO A 73 7.83 -7.96 -3.61
CA PRO A 73 7.25 -6.61 -3.56
C PRO A 73 6.81 -6.06 -4.93
N PRO A 74 6.19 -4.88 -5.02
CA PRO A 74 5.89 -4.24 -6.30
C PRO A 74 7.20 -3.94 -7.04
N ARG A 75 7.16 -4.08 -8.37
CA ARG A 75 8.32 -3.88 -9.25
C ARG A 75 8.98 -2.51 -9.06
N ARG A 76 8.19 -1.49 -8.72
CA ARG A 76 8.62 -0.10 -8.56
C ARG A 76 8.81 0.34 -7.11
N LEU A 77 8.92 -0.60 -6.16
CA LEU A 77 9.05 -0.27 -4.72
C LEU A 77 10.19 0.72 -4.44
N ASP A 78 11.35 0.54 -5.07
CA ASP A 78 12.50 1.44 -4.89
C ASP A 78 12.19 2.87 -5.36
N GLU A 79 11.46 3.01 -6.47
CA GLU A 79 11.03 4.31 -6.98
C GLU A 79 10.01 4.97 -6.06
N TRP A 80 9.08 4.18 -5.49
CA TRP A 80 8.08 4.67 -4.54
C TRP A 80 8.73 5.14 -3.24
N LEU A 81 9.70 4.39 -2.70
CA LEU A 81 10.48 4.77 -1.51
C LEU A 81 11.21 6.09 -1.74
N LYS A 82 11.89 6.23 -2.89
CA LYS A 82 12.58 7.46 -3.25
C LYS A 82 11.61 8.64 -3.41
N ALA A 83 10.47 8.42 -4.04
CA ALA A 83 9.44 9.44 -4.21
C ALA A 83 8.93 9.93 -2.85
N TRP A 84 8.65 9.01 -1.91
CA TRP A 84 8.28 9.35 -0.53
C TRP A 84 9.35 10.15 0.21
N GLU A 85 10.62 9.74 0.13
CA GLU A 85 11.72 10.44 0.79
C GLU A 85 11.95 11.86 0.26
N THR A 86 11.66 12.07 -1.03
CA THR A 86 11.89 13.35 -1.72
C THR A 86 10.64 14.21 -1.83
N ASP A 87 9.51 13.76 -1.26
CA ASP A 87 8.19 14.42 -1.41
C ASP A 87 7.85 14.67 -2.88
N SER A 88 8.18 13.70 -3.73
CA SER A 88 8.03 13.79 -5.18
C SER A 88 6.79 13.03 -5.64
N TYR A 89 5.96 13.70 -6.44
CA TYR A 89 4.80 13.08 -7.08
C TYR A 89 5.22 11.98 -8.06
N LEU A 90 4.67 10.78 -7.90
CA LEU A 90 4.89 9.64 -8.77
C LEU A 90 3.60 9.25 -9.46
N LYS A 91 3.52 9.56 -10.75
CA LYS A 91 2.37 9.23 -11.60
C LYS A 91 2.10 7.71 -11.61
N ASP A 92 0.83 7.35 -11.72
CA ASP A 92 0.39 6.00 -12.03
C ASP A 92 0.92 5.49 -13.37
N GLU A 93 1.58 4.33 -13.31
CA GLU A 93 2.13 3.59 -14.42
C GLU A 93 1.53 2.17 -14.47
N VAL A 94 1.55 1.59 -15.67
CA VAL A 94 0.88 0.31 -15.95
C VAL A 94 1.44 -0.89 -15.16
N ASP A 95 2.69 -0.78 -14.70
CA ASP A 95 3.43 -1.81 -14.00
C ASP A 95 3.49 -1.63 -12.47
N ASP A 96 2.79 -0.63 -11.92
CA ASP A 96 2.74 -0.39 -10.47
C ASP A 96 2.13 -1.58 -9.69
N ASP A 97 1.19 -2.29 -10.31
CA ASP A 97 0.59 -3.51 -9.75
C ASP A 97 1.31 -4.79 -10.18
N LEU A 98 2.49 -4.73 -10.78
CA LEU A 98 3.25 -5.93 -11.12
C LEU A 98 4.24 -6.25 -9.99
N PRO A 99 4.42 -7.53 -9.62
CA PRO A 99 5.49 -7.92 -8.71
C PRO A 99 6.86 -7.72 -9.38
N ALA A 100 7.90 -7.53 -8.55
CA ALA A 100 9.29 -7.43 -8.96
C ALA A 100 9.84 -8.69 -9.64
#